data_AF-Q70T71-F1
#
_entry.id   AF-Q70T71-F1
#
_cell.length_a   1.000
_cell.length_b   1.000
_cell.length_c   1.000
_cell.angle_alpha   90.00
_cell.angle_beta   90.00
_cell.angle_gamma   90.00
#
_symmetry.space_group_name_H-M   'P 1'
#
loop_
_entity.id
_entity.type
_entity.pdbx_description
1 polymer ?
#
loop_
_entity_poly.entity_id
_entity_poly.type
_entity_poly.pdbx_seq_one_letter_code
_entity_poly.pdbx_strand_id
1 'polypeptide(L)' 'CTLCSCSAWPILGLPPTWYKSFEYRARVVREPRKVLSEMGTEIASDVEIRVYDTTAETRYMVLPQRPLAQKAGPR' A
#
# COMPACT_ATOMS: atom_id res chain seq x y z
N CYS A 1 -5.89 1.53 6.57
CA CYS A 1 -6.90 2.17 7.43
C CYS A 1 -8.29 1.83 6.89
N THR A 2 -8.88 0.74 7.36
CA THR A 2 -10.23 0.31 6.94
C THR A 2 -11.33 1.18 7.55
N LEU A 3 -11.08 1.77 8.72
CA LEU A 3 -12.07 2.55 9.48
C LEU A 3 -12.28 3.97 8.96
N CYS A 4 -11.26 4.60 8.39
CA CYS A 4 -11.35 5.97 7.86
C CYS A 4 -10.29 6.24 6.78
N SER A 5 -9.20 6.90 7.13
CA SER A 5 -8.19 7.41 6.19
C SER A 5 -6.79 7.64 6.79
N CYS A 6 -6.49 7.08 7.97
CA CYS A 6 -5.20 7.27 8.66
C CYS A 6 -4.00 6.97 7.74
N SER A 7 -3.10 7.95 7.57
CA SER A 7 -1.91 7.88 6.70
C SER A 7 -0.75 8.70 7.27
N ALA A 8 0.48 8.43 6.81
CA ALA A 8 1.71 9.10 7.24
C ALA A 8 1.93 10.44 6.51
N TRP A 9 1.09 11.44 6.81
CA TRP A 9 1.03 12.70 6.04
C TRP A 9 2.37 13.41 5.80
N PRO A 10 3.28 13.55 6.79
CA PRO A 10 4.52 14.30 6.58
C PRO A 10 5.45 13.71 5.50
N ILE A 11 5.32 12.41 5.20
CA ILE A 11 6.22 11.69 4.29
C ILE A 11 5.51 11.08 3.07
N LEU A 12 4.19 10.88 3.12
CA LEU A 12 3.39 10.36 2.00
C LEU A 12 2.41 11.40 1.43
N GLY A 13 2.25 12.55 2.09
CA GLY A 13 1.21 13.52 1.78
C GLY A 13 -0.19 13.07 2.23
N LEU A 14 -1.20 13.86 1.86
CA LEU A 14 -2.60 13.52 2.13
C LEU A 14 -3.04 12.30 1.32
N PRO A 15 -3.83 11.39 1.90
CA PRO A 15 -4.25 10.19 1.21
C PRO A 15 -5.13 10.53 -0.01
N PRO A 16 -4.83 9.93 -1.19
CA PRO A 16 -5.60 10.16 -2.41
C PRO A 16 -7.04 9.62 -2.28
N THR A 17 -7.92 10.04 -3.17
CA THR A 17 -9.36 9.68 -3.12
C THR A 17 -9.60 8.17 -3.12
N TRP A 18 -8.87 7.40 -3.94
CA TRP A 18 -9.02 5.95 -4.01
C TRP A 18 -8.66 5.26 -2.70
N TYR A 19 -7.69 5.78 -1.93
CA TYR A 19 -7.30 5.19 -0.64
C TYR A 19 -8.43 5.31 0.40
N LYS A 20 -9.22 6.39 0.30
CA LYS A 20 -10.34 6.70 1.19
C LYS A 20 -11.64 6.02 0.77
N SER A 21 -11.69 5.41 -0.42
CA SER A 21 -12.91 4.85 -1.00
C SER A 21 -13.37 3.60 -0.26
N PHE A 22 -14.66 3.29 -0.36
CA PHE A 22 -15.22 2.09 0.29
C PHE A 22 -14.68 0.81 -0.33
N GLU A 23 -14.45 0.80 -1.63
CA GLU A 23 -13.94 -0.34 -2.38
C GLU A 23 -12.57 -0.76 -1.86
N TYR A 24 -11.63 0.19 -1.74
CA TYR A 24 -10.29 -0.12 -1.23
C TYR A 24 -10.35 -0.58 0.23
N ARG A 25 -11.05 0.17 1.09
CA ARG A 25 -11.14 -0.08 2.54
C ARG A 25 -11.78 -1.43 2.88
N ALA A 26 -12.81 -1.84 2.14
CA ALA A 26 -13.49 -3.11 2.39
C ALA A 26 -12.75 -4.33 1.80
N ARG A 27 -12.07 -4.16 0.65
CA ARG A 27 -11.54 -5.29 -0.12
C ARG A 27 -10.07 -5.59 0.19
N VAL A 28 -9.23 -4.57 0.41
CA VAL A 28 -7.76 -4.77 0.45
C VAL A 28 -7.32 -5.70 1.58
N VAL A 29 -8.04 -5.73 2.71
CA VAL A 29 -7.72 -6.65 3.83
C VAL A 29 -8.14 -8.09 3.57
N ARG A 30 -9.07 -8.34 2.65
CA ARG A 30 -9.63 -9.67 2.37
C ARG A 30 -9.06 -10.29 1.10
N GLU A 31 -8.92 -9.50 0.04
CA GLU A 31 -8.45 -9.95 -1.27
C GLU A 31 -7.34 -9.03 -1.84
N PRO A 32 -6.23 -8.81 -1.11
CA PRO A 32 -5.22 -7.82 -1.49
C PRO A 32 -4.59 -8.11 -2.85
N ARG A 33 -4.34 -9.39 -3.19
CA ARG A 33 -3.74 -9.77 -4.47
C ARG A 33 -4.61 -9.36 -5.66
N LYS A 34 -5.93 -9.53 -5.55
CA LYS A 34 -6.88 -9.15 -6.60
C LYS A 34 -6.99 -7.63 -6.72
N VAL A 35 -7.08 -6.92 -5.60
CA VAL A 35 -7.11 -5.45 -5.60
C VAL A 35 -5.84 -4.88 -6.26
N LEU A 36 -4.67 -5.41 -5.92
CA LEU A 36 -3.41 -4.98 -6.54
C LEU A 36 -3.37 -5.28 -8.05
N SER A 37 -3.83 -6.46 -8.47
CA SER A 37 -3.94 -6.83 -9.89
C SER A 37 -4.86 -5.88 -10.67
N GLU A 38 -6.03 -5.54 -10.13
CA GLU A 38 -6.95 -4.55 -10.72
C GLU A 38 -6.33 -3.14 -10.80
N MET A 39 -5.41 -2.81 -9.89
CA MET A 39 -4.62 -1.57 -9.90
C MET A 39 -3.35 -1.67 -10.79
N GLY A 40 -3.15 -2.78 -11.50
CA GLY A 40 -2.03 -2.99 -12.43
C GLY A 40 -0.75 -3.50 -11.79
N THR A 41 -0.80 -4.02 -10.55
CA THR A 41 0.35 -4.58 -9.84
C THR A 41 0.16 -6.08 -9.60
N GLU A 42 0.89 -6.89 -10.37
CA GLU A 42 0.91 -8.34 -10.19
C GLU A 42 1.92 -8.75 -9.12
N ILE A 43 1.45 -9.52 -8.14
CA ILE A 43 2.30 -10.13 -7.12
C ILE A 43 2.30 -11.64 -7.37
N ALA A 44 3.48 -12.24 -7.48
CA ALA A 44 3.64 -13.67 -7.71
C ALA A 44 3.09 -14.51 -6.54
N SER A 45 2.59 -15.72 -6.81
CA SER A 45 1.88 -16.55 -5.84
C SER A 45 2.75 -17.01 -4.66
N ASP A 46 4.06 -17.08 -4.85
CA ASP A 46 5.08 -17.41 -3.86
C ASP A 46 5.45 -16.23 -2.95
N VAL A 47 5.02 -15.01 -3.28
CA VAL A 47 5.26 -13.81 -2.47
C VAL A 47 4.11 -13.58 -1.49
N GLU A 48 4.41 -13.58 -0.20
CA GLU A 48 3.46 -13.23 0.88
C GLU A 48 3.03 -11.75 0.75
N ILE A 49 1.72 -11.48 0.85
CA ILE A 49 1.20 -10.12 0.97
C ILE A 49 0.76 -9.89 2.41
N ARG A 50 1.41 -8.94 3.08
CA ARG A 50 1.03 -8.49 4.42
C ARG A 50 0.33 -7.14 4.37
N VAL A 51 -0.92 -7.10 4.80
CA VAL A 51 -1.71 -5.88 4.87
C VAL A 51 -1.60 -5.29 6.27
N TYR A 52 -1.13 -4.04 6.37
CA TYR A 52 -1.12 -3.29 7.61
C TYR A 52 -2.34 -2.38 7.67
N ASP A 53 -3.26 -2.68 8.59
CA ASP A 53 -4.37 -1.80 8.87
C ASP A 53 -4.03 -0.78 9.97
N THR A 54 -3.95 0.49 9.58
CA THR A 54 -3.68 1.62 10.48
C THR A 54 -4.88 1.91 11.41
N THR A 55 -5.02 1.12 12.48
CA THR A 55 -6.13 1.18 13.45
C THR A 55 -5.83 2.01 14.70
N ALA A 56 -4.55 2.31 14.97
CA ALA A 56 -4.09 3.08 16.13
C ALA A 56 -3.15 4.21 15.68
N GLU A 57 -2.20 4.63 16.52
CA GLU A 57 -1.32 5.78 16.27
C GLU A 57 -0.12 5.51 15.36
N THR A 58 0.26 4.24 15.17
CA THR A 58 1.36 3.91 14.25
C THR A 58 1.03 4.41 12.84
N ARG A 59 2.04 4.95 12.14
CA ARG A 59 1.92 5.39 10.74
C ARG A 59 2.99 4.67 9.92
N TYR A 60 2.54 3.96 8.89
CA TYR A 60 3.39 3.09 8.09
C TYR A 60 3.81 3.76 6.77
N MET A 61 4.98 3.38 6.29
CA MET A 61 5.40 3.56 4.90
C MET A 61 5.96 2.23 4.38
N VAL A 62 5.85 1.99 3.08
CA VAL A 62 6.46 0.82 2.43
C VAL A 62 7.83 1.24 1.91
N LEU A 63 8.87 0.48 2.25
CA LEU A 63 10.17 0.55 1.59
C LEU A 63 10.20 -0.52 0.49
N PRO A 64 10.02 -0.17 -0.79
CA PRO A 64 10.00 -1.16 -1.87
C PRO A 64 11.38 -1.74 -2.13
N GLN A 65 11.41 -2.91 -2.75
CA GLN A 65 12.65 -3.46 -3.29
C GLN A 65 13.24 -2.52 -4.34
N ARG A 66 14.56 -2.39 -4.35
CA ARG A 66 15.26 -1.63 -5.38
C ARG A 66 15.24 -2.40 -6.71
N PRO A 67 14.78 -1.81 -7.83
CA PRO A 67 14.77 -2.50 -9.12
C PRO A 67 16.18 -2.81 -9.63
N LEU A 68 16.38 -4.01 -10.18
CA LEU A 68 17.67 -4.49 -10.70
C LEU A 68 18.24 -3.61 -11.82
N ALA A 69 17.37 -3.07 -12.68
CA ALA A 69 17.78 -2.27 -13.84
C ALA A 69 18.09 -0.79 -13.50
N GLN A 70 17.94 -0.38 -12.24
CA GLN A 70 18.10 1.03 -11.86
C GLN A 70 19.54 1.30 -11.37
N LYS A 71 20.29 2.06 -12.17
CA LYS A 71 21.62 2.59 -11.78
C LYS A 71 21.50 3.28 -10.42
N ALA A 72 22.49 3.09 -9.56
CA ALA A 72 22.51 3.74 -8.25
C ALA A 72 22.50 5.25 -8.46
N GLY A 73 21.50 5.93 -7.90
CA GLY A 73 21.51 7.38 -7.80
C GLY A 73 22.69 7.86 -6.96
N PRO A 74 23.04 9.15 -7.05
CA PRO A 74 24.10 9.72 -6.23
C PRO A 74 23.82 9.45 -4.74
N ARG A 75 24.88 9.04 -4.03
CA ARG A 75 24.89 8.91 -2.56
C ARG A 75 24.99 10.29 -1.92
#